data_AF-A0A6A4PJ75-F1
#
_entry.id   AF-A0A6A4PJ75-F1
#
_cell.length_a   1.000
_cell.length_b   1.000
_cell.length_c   1.000
_cell.angle_alpha   90.00
_cell.angle_beta   90.00
_cell.angle_gamma   90.00
#
_symmetry.space_group_name_H-M   'P 1'
#
loop_
_entity.id
_entity.type
_entity.pdbx_description
1 polymer ?
#
loop_
_entity_poly.entity_id
_entity_poly.type
_entity_poly.pdbx_seq_one_letter_code
_entity_poly.pdbx_strand_id
1 'polypeptide(L)'
;MAISDAVESDSDLIKCGVRRRHDSEESSGSEEEVVKDSSSDECNGKSVNLNGREKEQISDVPGAEFIYRASFPAHRRNKESPLSSDTIFRQSHAGLFNLCVVVLVSVNSRLIIENLMKYGWLIDFGFWFSLTSFRDWPLLMCCLTLAIFFPLAAFFVEKLAQRKYISETVVVLLHIIITTATLLYPVLVILRCDSVFIFGVALMQFACTVWMKLVSYAHTNYDLRAISKSTEKGEAVTNTLNMDYTYYVSFKSLVYFMVAPTLCYQPSYPRTPSIRKGWLLRQIVKLIIFTGVMGFILEQYTNPIVQNSQHPLKGNLLYVMERILKLSIPNLYVWFCMFYCFFHLWLNILAELLRFGDREFYKDWWNAKNVGDYWRLWNMPVHKWMIRHLYFPCLRNGMPKGVALLISFLVSALFHELCIGVPCHIFKCWAFMGIMFQVPVVLITNYVQNKFQNTMVGNMIFWFTFCILGQPVCVLLYYHDLMNREGKVG
;
A
#
# COMPACT_ATOMS: atom_id res chain seq x y z
N MET A 1 -1.09 -56.89 -42.46
CA MET A 1 -2.51 -56.55 -42.68
C MET A 1 -2.53 -55.08 -43.07
N ALA A 2 -2.44 -54.75 -44.36
CA ALA A 2 -3.47 -54.89 -45.40
C ALA A 2 -4.50 -53.74 -45.28
N ILE A 3 -4.36 -52.65 -46.06
CA ILE A 3 -4.83 -52.47 -47.48
C ILE A 3 -6.27 -51.95 -47.44
N SER A 4 -6.49 -50.62 -47.57
CA SER A 4 -6.87 -49.83 -48.77
C SER A 4 -8.39 -49.91 -49.04
N ASP A 5 -9.11 -49.05 -49.78
CA ASP A 5 -8.85 -48.01 -50.81
C ASP A 5 -9.61 -46.70 -50.43
N ALA A 6 -9.30 -45.46 -50.86
CA ALA A 6 -8.85 -44.87 -52.13
C ALA A 6 -9.95 -44.65 -53.20
N VAL A 7 -10.22 -43.37 -53.54
CA VAL A 7 -10.86 -42.93 -54.80
C VAL A 7 -10.21 -41.59 -55.24
N GLU A 8 -9.86 -41.55 -56.53
CA GLU A 8 -9.24 -40.52 -57.38
C GLU A 8 -10.23 -39.43 -57.89
N SER A 9 -9.91 -38.37 -58.67
CA SER A 9 -8.67 -37.78 -59.26
C SER A 9 -8.92 -36.33 -59.79
N ASP A 10 -7.84 -35.59 -60.07
CA ASP A 10 -7.57 -34.61 -61.17
C ASP A 10 -8.63 -33.59 -61.71
N SER A 11 -8.28 -32.39 -62.22
CA SER A 11 -6.97 -31.68 -62.33
C SER A 11 -7.13 -30.13 -62.48
N ASP A 12 -5.97 -29.44 -62.40
CA ASP A 12 -5.56 -28.22 -63.16
C ASP A 12 -5.68 -26.75 -62.66
N LEU A 13 -4.50 -26.10 -62.74
CA LEU A 13 -4.21 -24.73 -63.23
C LEU A 13 -4.48 -23.44 -62.38
N ILE A 14 -3.45 -22.94 -61.65
CA ILE A 14 -2.54 -21.81 -62.07
C ILE A 14 -1.70 -21.17 -60.90
N LYS A 15 -0.37 -21.15 -61.11
CA LYS A 15 0.75 -20.26 -60.66
C LYS A 15 0.53 -19.29 -59.48
N CYS A 16 1.31 -19.30 -58.38
CA CYS A 16 2.75 -18.95 -58.20
C CYS A 16 3.04 -17.42 -58.37
N GLY A 17 3.74 -16.68 -57.49
CA GLY A 17 4.42 -16.95 -56.20
C GLY A 17 5.38 -15.79 -55.78
N VAL A 18 6.16 -15.95 -54.68
CA VAL A 18 7.38 -15.17 -54.26
C VAL A 18 7.27 -13.97 -53.26
N ARG A 19 7.45 -14.28 -51.96
CA ARG A 19 8.57 -13.87 -51.03
C ARG A 19 8.83 -12.39 -50.54
N ARG A 20 8.69 -12.21 -49.21
CA ARG A 20 9.60 -11.51 -48.21
C ARG A 20 9.61 -9.96 -47.95
N ARG A 21 9.36 -9.65 -46.65
CA ARG A 21 10.06 -8.73 -45.69
C ARG A 21 9.76 -7.20 -45.58
N HIS A 22 9.50 -6.84 -44.32
CA HIS A 22 9.75 -5.58 -43.56
C HIS A 22 8.84 -4.33 -43.67
N ASP A 23 8.45 -3.90 -42.47
CA ASP A 23 8.19 -2.56 -41.90
C ASP A 23 7.05 -1.65 -42.43
N SER A 24 5.93 -1.75 -41.71
CA SER A 24 5.37 -0.69 -40.87
C SER A 24 4.71 0.57 -41.47
N GLU A 25 3.37 0.47 -41.45
CA GLU A 25 2.39 1.44 -40.93
C GLU A 25 1.86 2.57 -41.83
N GLU A 26 0.53 2.68 -41.79
CA GLU A 26 -0.34 3.39 -42.72
C GLU A 26 -0.71 4.81 -42.25
N SER A 27 -1.20 5.60 -43.19
CA SER A 27 -1.61 6.99 -42.99
C SER A 27 -3.06 7.15 -42.52
N SER A 28 -3.28 8.10 -41.61
CA SER A 28 -4.39 9.07 -41.52
C SER A 28 -5.77 8.75 -42.12
N GLY A 29 -6.83 9.06 -41.35
CA GLY A 29 -8.13 9.45 -41.89
C GLY A 29 -8.90 10.35 -40.92
N SER A 30 -9.36 11.51 -41.41
CA SER A 30 -10.36 12.35 -40.75
C SER A 30 -11.07 13.18 -41.82
N GLU A 31 -12.40 13.06 -41.91
CA GLU A 31 -13.24 13.66 -42.95
C GLU A 31 -13.66 15.12 -42.64
N GLU A 32 -14.36 15.72 -43.61
CA GLU A 32 -14.70 17.14 -43.79
C GLU A 32 -15.84 17.61 -42.83
N GLU A 33 -16.34 18.86 -42.78
CA GLU A 33 -17.01 19.61 -43.87
C GLU A 33 -17.38 21.09 -43.51
N VAL A 34 -17.63 21.91 -44.56
CA VAL A 34 -18.68 22.99 -44.65
C VAL A 34 -18.47 24.36 -43.90
N VAL A 35 -18.65 25.58 -44.47
CA VAL A 35 -18.97 26.08 -45.84
C VAL A 35 -18.91 27.64 -45.96
N LYS A 36 -18.48 28.20 -47.12
CA LYS A 36 -18.88 29.48 -47.83
C LYS A 36 -18.78 30.89 -47.17
N ASP A 37 -18.80 32.05 -47.86
CA ASP A 37 -18.76 32.56 -49.29
C ASP A 37 -18.49 34.11 -49.23
N SER A 38 -18.18 34.92 -50.26
CA SER A 38 -17.43 34.76 -51.55
C SER A 38 -17.32 36.12 -52.32
N SER A 39 -16.12 36.69 -52.54
CA SER A 39 -15.84 37.75 -53.55
C SER A 39 -14.31 37.92 -53.76
N SER A 40 -13.67 37.34 -54.78
CA SER A 40 -13.59 37.80 -56.19
C SER A 40 -12.66 39.03 -56.36
N ASP A 41 -11.74 39.14 -57.33
CA ASP A 41 -11.63 38.49 -58.66
C ASP A 41 -10.23 37.85 -58.88
N GLU A 42 -10.17 36.60 -59.36
CA GLU A 42 -9.84 36.19 -60.75
C GLU A 42 -8.49 36.65 -61.35
N CYS A 43 -7.61 35.68 -61.70
CA CYS A 43 -7.60 35.14 -63.07
C CYS A 43 -6.79 33.82 -63.18
N ASN A 44 -7.20 32.97 -64.12
CA ASN A 44 -6.66 31.66 -64.53
C ASN A 44 -5.11 31.53 -64.57
N GLY A 45 -4.52 30.34 -64.38
CA GLY A 45 -5.13 29.02 -64.11
C GLY A 45 -4.19 27.84 -64.44
N LYS A 46 -4.68 26.61 -64.19
CA LYS A 46 -4.08 25.29 -64.52
C LYS A 46 -2.81 24.85 -63.78
N SER A 47 -3.06 24.35 -62.56
CA SER A 47 -2.73 22.97 -62.13
C SER A 47 -1.74 22.15 -62.99
N VAL A 48 -0.57 21.86 -62.42
CA VAL A 48 0.13 20.58 -62.60
C VAL A 48 0.48 20.06 -61.20
N ASN A 49 -0.27 19.05 -60.72
CA ASN A 49 0.06 18.36 -59.48
C ASN A 49 1.18 17.35 -59.74
N LEU A 50 2.42 17.80 -59.60
CA LEU A 50 3.56 16.91 -59.40
C LEU A 50 3.74 16.71 -57.90
N ASN A 51 3.26 15.58 -57.39
CA ASN A 51 3.58 15.09 -56.06
C ASN A 51 5.02 14.51 -56.06
N GLY A 52 5.98 15.35 -56.45
CA GLY A 52 7.40 15.09 -56.38
C GLY A 52 7.90 15.57 -55.03
N ARG A 53 8.14 14.64 -54.11
CA ARG A 53 8.86 14.92 -52.85
C ARG A 53 10.35 15.05 -53.15
N GLU A 54 10.68 15.98 -54.04
CA GLU A 54 12.05 16.44 -54.19
C GLU A 54 12.48 16.98 -52.84
N LYS A 55 13.66 16.55 -52.41
CA LYS A 55 14.44 17.38 -51.52
C LYS A 55 14.67 18.65 -52.32
N GLU A 56 14.01 19.74 -51.97
CA GLU A 56 14.64 21.04 -52.13
C GLU A 56 15.94 20.97 -51.33
N GLN A 57 16.99 20.58 -52.04
CA GLN A 57 18.23 21.32 -51.96
C GLN A 57 17.82 22.79 -52.07
N ILE A 58 17.66 23.42 -50.90
CA ILE A 58 18.30 24.72 -50.71
C ILE A 58 19.74 24.43 -51.13
N SER A 59 20.03 24.72 -52.40
CA SER A 59 21.37 24.83 -52.90
C SER A 59 22.08 25.75 -51.93
N ASP A 60 23.27 25.36 -51.49
CA ASP A 60 24.14 26.23 -50.70
C ASP A 60 24.54 27.42 -51.59
N VAL A 61 23.64 28.39 -51.70
CA VAL A 61 23.90 29.74 -52.19
C VAL A 61 24.72 30.39 -51.08
N PRO A 62 26.04 30.60 -51.27
CA PRO A 62 26.87 31.16 -50.22
C PRO A 62 26.43 32.61 -50.02
N GLY A 63 25.69 32.89 -48.93
CA GLY A 63 25.16 34.22 -48.62
C GLY A 63 23.67 34.32 -48.26
N ALA A 64 22.89 33.23 -48.23
CA ALA A 64 21.47 33.28 -47.86
C ALA A 64 21.19 33.25 -46.33
N GLU A 65 22.23 33.32 -45.48
CA GLU A 65 22.15 32.98 -44.04
C GLU A 65 21.42 34.01 -43.14
N PHE A 66 20.98 35.16 -43.67
CA PHE A 66 20.36 36.24 -42.88
C PHE A 66 19.07 36.85 -43.48
N ILE A 67 18.32 36.11 -44.31
CA ILE A 67 17.03 36.61 -44.85
C ILE A 67 15.86 36.42 -43.83
N TYR A 68 16.11 36.75 -42.56
CA TYR A 68 15.06 36.91 -41.55
C TYR A 68 14.88 38.41 -41.26
N ARG A 69 14.20 39.12 -42.17
CA ARG A 69 13.81 40.53 -41.95
C ARG A 69 12.97 40.65 -40.68
N ALA A 70 13.22 41.69 -39.87
CA ALA A 70 12.44 41.97 -38.65
C ALA A 70 10.93 42.19 -38.90
N SER A 71 10.53 42.43 -40.16
CA SER A 71 9.14 42.51 -40.59
C SER A 71 8.43 41.15 -40.71
N PHE A 72 9.14 40.02 -40.66
CA PHE A 72 8.48 38.71 -40.66
C PHE A 72 7.87 38.43 -39.28
N PRO A 73 6.60 38.01 -39.18
CA PRO A 73 5.98 37.71 -37.90
C PRO A 73 6.67 36.51 -37.24
N ALA A 74 7.36 36.76 -36.13
CA ALA A 74 7.98 35.73 -35.29
C ALA A 74 6.93 34.93 -34.48
N HIS A 75 5.82 35.58 -34.12
CA HIS A 75 4.72 34.99 -33.37
C HIS A 75 3.58 34.59 -34.32
N ARG A 76 3.67 33.38 -34.91
CA ARG A 76 2.69 32.87 -35.89
C ARG A 76 1.63 31.93 -35.34
N ARG A 77 1.78 31.48 -34.09
CA ARG A 77 0.86 30.57 -33.40
C ARG A 77 0.77 30.99 -31.95
N ASN A 78 -0.41 30.90 -31.35
CA ASN A 78 -0.54 31.03 -29.91
C ASN A 78 0.23 29.85 -29.28
N LYS A 79 1.22 30.17 -28.44
CA LYS A 79 2.09 29.19 -27.77
C LYS A 79 2.08 29.51 -26.29
N GLU A 80 1.57 28.60 -25.49
CA GLU A 80 1.66 28.72 -24.04
C GLU A 80 3.11 28.53 -23.57
N SER A 81 3.42 29.06 -22.37
CA SER A 81 4.70 28.82 -21.73
C SER A 81 4.89 27.33 -21.42
N PRO A 82 6.10 26.75 -21.56
CA PRO A 82 6.42 25.35 -21.21
C PRO A 82 6.07 24.87 -19.80
N LEU A 83 5.68 25.79 -18.91
CA LEU A 83 5.26 25.52 -17.53
C LEU A 83 3.78 25.91 -17.29
N SER A 84 2.96 26.04 -18.34
CA SER A 84 1.49 26.16 -18.22
C SER A 84 0.88 24.80 -17.82
N SER A 85 -0.20 24.83 -17.05
CA SER A 85 -0.85 23.64 -16.47
C SER A 85 -1.12 22.52 -17.48
N ASP A 86 -1.46 22.90 -18.70
CA ASP A 86 -2.01 22.02 -19.72
C ASP A 86 -0.91 21.43 -20.64
N THR A 87 0.31 22.03 -20.61
CA THR A 87 1.46 21.57 -21.40
C THR A 87 2.52 20.83 -20.59
N ILE A 88 2.61 21.03 -19.27
CA ILE A 88 3.57 20.36 -18.35
C ILE A 88 3.57 18.82 -18.52
N PHE A 89 2.41 18.20 -18.67
CA PHE A 89 2.31 16.73 -18.76
C PHE A 89 2.57 16.17 -20.17
N ARG A 90 2.71 17.03 -21.19
CA ARG A 90 3.00 16.64 -22.58
C ARG A 90 4.46 16.88 -22.99
N GLN A 91 5.22 17.68 -22.24
CA GLN A 91 6.62 17.96 -22.54
C GLN A 91 7.59 17.08 -21.74
N SER A 92 8.72 16.72 -22.37
CA SER A 92 9.77 15.95 -21.70
C SER A 92 10.61 16.86 -20.79
N HIS A 93 10.23 16.94 -19.52
CA HIS A 93 11.00 17.65 -18.49
C HIS A 93 12.20 16.85 -17.95
N ALA A 94 12.77 15.94 -18.75
CA ALA A 94 13.86 15.05 -18.35
C ALA A 94 15.08 15.80 -17.78
N GLY A 95 15.43 16.96 -18.34
CA GLY A 95 16.52 17.80 -17.82
C GLY A 95 16.27 18.34 -16.41
N LEU A 96 15.05 18.82 -16.13
CA LEU A 96 14.66 19.28 -14.79
C LEU A 96 14.55 18.12 -13.80
N PHE A 97 14.04 16.98 -14.23
CA PHE A 97 13.99 15.76 -13.42
C PHE A 97 15.41 15.29 -13.04
N ASN A 98 16.33 15.23 -14.01
CA ASN A 98 17.73 14.89 -13.77
C ASN A 98 18.40 15.88 -12.80
N LEU A 99 18.16 17.19 -12.96
CA LEU A 99 18.65 18.22 -12.03
C LEU A 99 18.10 18.00 -10.61
N CYS A 100 16.81 17.71 -10.47
CA CYS A 100 16.21 17.40 -9.16
C CYS A 100 16.83 16.16 -8.52
N VAL A 101 17.12 15.10 -9.30
CA VAL A 101 17.81 13.90 -8.82
C VAL A 101 19.23 14.23 -8.38
N VAL A 102 20.01 14.99 -9.16
CA VAL A 102 21.38 15.40 -8.81
C VAL A 102 21.41 16.26 -7.54
N VAL A 103 20.51 17.24 -7.42
CA VAL A 103 20.39 18.08 -6.22
C VAL A 103 19.97 17.24 -5.00
N LEU A 104 19.01 16.33 -5.15
CA LEU A 104 18.57 15.44 -4.09
C LEU A 104 19.71 14.55 -3.60
N VAL A 105 20.48 13.93 -4.52
CA VAL A 105 21.67 13.15 -4.17
C VAL A 105 22.70 14.03 -3.46
N SER A 106 23.03 15.21 -4.00
CA SER A 106 24.01 16.12 -3.41
C SER A 106 23.66 16.54 -1.97
N VAL A 107 22.40 16.94 -1.73
CA VAL A 107 21.92 17.34 -0.41
C VAL A 107 21.93 16.16 0.59
N ASN A 108 21.47 14.98 0.18
CA ASN A 108 21.51 13.80 1.05
C ASN A 108 22.95 13.32 1.31
N SER A 109 23.82 13.30 0.29
CA SER A 109 25.24 12.96 0.45
C SER A 109 25.97 13.92 1.39
N ARG A 110 25.67 15.23 1.31
CA ARG A 110 26.21 16.20 2.26
C ARG A 110 25.77 15.89 3.70
N LEU A 111 24.48 15.60 3.91
CA LEU A 111 23.96 15.25 5.24
C LEU A 111 24.55 13.93 5.77
N ILE A 112 24.79 12.94 4.89
CA ILE A 112 25.50 11.69 5.24
C ILE A 112 26.92 12.02 5.73
N ILE A 113 27.67 12.83 4.98
CA ILE A 113 29.05 13.19 5.33
C ILE A 113 29.10 14.01 6.62
N GLU A 114 28.23 15.02 6.78
CA GLU A 114 28.17 15.84 8.00
C GLU A 114 27.82 14.99 9.25
N ASN A 115 26.87 14.05 9.15
CA ASN A 115 26.54 13.15 10.26
C ASN A 115 27.67 12.17 10.58
N LEU A 116 28.30 11.56 9.56
CA LEU A 116 29.47 10.68 9.75
C LEU A 116 30.65 11.43 10.37
N MET A 117 30.90 12.68 9.99
CA MET A 117 31.94 13.51 10.60
C MET A 117 31.60 13.92 12.04
N LYS A 118 30.33 14.21 12.33
CA LYS A 118 29.91 14.75 13.64
C LYS A 118 29.70 13.69 14.70
N TYR A 119 29.17 12.52 14.32
CA TYR A 119 28.80 11.47 15.26
C TYR A 119 29.56 10.15 15.06
N GLY A 120 30.31 10.00 13.96
CA GLY A 120 31.00 8.76 13.63
C GLY A 120 30.04 7.62 13.27
N TRP A 121 30.56 6.39 13.31
CA TRP A 121 29.79 5.18 12.99
C TRP A 121 29.02 4.69 14.23
N LEU A 122 27.89 5.35 14.56
CA LEU A 122 26.98 5.00 15.67
C LEU A 122 26.26 3.62 15.57
N ILE A 123 26.58 2.74 14.60
CA ILE A 123 25.88 1.45 14.50
C ILE A 123 26.37 0.50 15.61
N ASP A 124 25.70 0.54 16.76
CA ASP A 124 25.83 -0.48 17.79
C ASP A 124 24.92 -1.68 17.45
N PHE A 125 25.54 -2.80 17.08
CA PHE A 125 24.82 -4.04 16.76
C PHE A 125 24.10 -4.65 17.98
N GLY A 126 24.45 -4.23 19.21
CA GLY A 126 23.80 -4.66 20.44
C GLY A 126 22.30 -4.35 20.49
N PHE A 127 21.87 -3.23 19.90
CA PHE A 127 20.45 -2.82 19.86
C PHE A 127 19.57 -3.76 19.03
N TRP A 128 20.12 -4.32 17.94
CA TRP A 128 19.36 -5.13 16.97
C TRP A 128 19.28 -6.61 17.34
N PHE A 129 20.24 -7.12 18.11
CA PHE A 129 20.41 -8.56 18.38
C PHE A 129 20.42 -8.92 19.88
N SER A 130 19.77 -8.12 20.74
CA SER A 130 19.55 -8.44 22.15
C SER A 130 18.50 -9.57 22.38
N LEU A 131 18.57 -10.65 21.60
CA LEU A 131 17.80 -11.87 21.78
C LEU A 131 18.32 -12.75 22.94
N THR A 132 19.50 -12.44 23.46
CA THR A 132 20.21 -13.21 24.49
C THR A 132 19.87 -12.79 25.92
N SER A 133 19.08 -11.73 26.11
CA SER A 133 18.64 -11.30 27.45
C SER A 133 17.49 -12.17 27.95
N PHE A 134 17.69 -12.86 29.07
CA PHE A 134 16.63 -13.63 29.75
C PHE A 134 15.38 -12.78 30.10
N ARG A 135 15.50 -11.45 30.10
CA ARG A 135 14.43 -10.49 30.37
C ARG A 135 13.28 -10.52 29.35
N ASP A 136 13.56 -10.88 28.10
CA ASP A 136 12.55 -10.90 27.01
C ASP A 136 11.92 -12.29 26.77
N TRP A 137 12.34 -13.32 27.52
CA TRP A 137 11.76 -14.67 27.46
C TRP A 137 10.24 -14.74 27.70
N PRO A 138 9.63 -13.94 28.62
CA PRO A 138 8.18 -13.90 28.78
C PRO A 138 7.43 -13.44 27.52
N LEU A 139 8.03 -12.54 26.71
CA LEU A 139 7.42 -12.05 25.48
C LEU A 139 7.48 -13.10 24.38
N LEU A 140 8.59 -13.85 24.28
CA LEU A 140 8.72 -14.98 23.36
C LEU A 140 7.69 -16.08 23.71
N MET A 141 7.55 -16.41 25.00
CA MET A 141 6.53 -17.36 25.47
C MET A 141 5.11 -16.86 25.19
N CYS A 142 4.83 -15.58 25.43
CA CYS A 142 3.55 -14.98 25.07
C CYS A 142 3.25 -15.10 23.56
N CYS A 143 4.23 -14.82 22.71
CA CYS A 143 4.13 -14.96 21.25
C CYS A 143 3.81 -16.41 20.83
N LEU A 144 4.51 -17.40 21.40
CA LEU A 144 4.25 -18.83 21.13
C LEU A 144 2.85 -19.25 21.60
N THR A 145 2.40 -18.80 22.77
CA THR A 145 1.04 -19.03 23.27
C THR A 145 -0.01 -18.41 22.33
N LEU A 146 0.20 -17.17 21.87
CA LEU A 146 -0.67 -16.50 20.90
C LEU A 146 -0.73 -17.26 19.56
N ALA A 147 0.39 -17.78 19.07
CA ALA A 147 0.49 -18.50 17.82
C ALA A 147 -0.19 -19.88 17.84
N ILE A 148 -0.18 -20.56 19.00
CA ILE A 148 -0.54 -21.98 19.12
C ILE A 148 -1.83 -22.19 19.91
N PHE A 149 -1.92 -21.65 21.13
CA PHE A 149 -3.01 -21.98 22.07
C PHE A 149 -4.37 -21.42 21.63
N PHE A 150 -4.45 -20.12 21.32
CA PHE A 150 -5.73 -19.50 20.96
C PHE A 150 -6.33 -20.04 19.64
N PRO A 151 -5.55 -20.27 18.57
CA PRO A 151 -6.06 -20.95 17.38
C PRO A 151 -6.51 -22.39 17.66
N LEU A 152 -5.79 -23.16 18.47
CA LEU A 152 -6.22 -24.50 18.88
C LEU A 152 -7.52 -24.46 19.69
N ALA A 153 -7.67 -23.52 20.62
CA ALA A 153 -8.90 -23.34 21.37
C ALA A 153 -10.09 -23.03 20.44
N ALA A 154 -9.94 -22.09 19.51
CA ALA A 154 -10.95 -21.77 18.50
C ALA A 154 -11.29 -22.98 17.60
N PHE A 155 -10.30 -23.80 17.24
CA PHE A 155 -10.51 -25.06 16.50
C PHE A 155 -11.34 -26.06 17.29
N PHE A 156 -11.05 -26.26 18.58
CA PHE A 156 -11.79 -27.20 19.42
C PHE A 156 -13.25 -26.76 19.61
N VAL A 157 -13.50 -25.46 19.83
CA VAL A 157 -14.86 -24.90 19.87
C VAL A 157 -15.62 -25.21 18.57
N GLU A 158 -15.00 -24.96 17.42
CA GLU A 158 -15.63 -25.21 16.11
C GLU A 158 -15.85 -26.70 15.81
N LYS A 159 -14.94 -27.56 16.24
CA LYS A 159 -15.06 -29.02 16.10
C LYS A 159 -16.16 -29.61 17.00
N LEU A 160 -16.37 -29.03 18.18
CA LEU A 160 -17.48 -29.39 19.07
C LEU A 160 -18.83 -28.88 18.53
N ALA A 161 -18.85 -27.69 17.94
CA ALA A 161 -20.00 -27.16 17.21
C ALA A 161 -20.38 -28.04 16.01
N GLN A 162 -19.39 -28.50 15.22
CA GLN A 162 -19.61 -29.40 14.09
C GLN A 162 -20.22 -30.74 14.50
N ARG A 163 -19.82 -31.27 15.67
CA ARG A 163 -20.40 -32.50 16.24
C ARG A 163 -21.76 -32.29 16.92
N LYS A 164 -22.36 -31.09 16.81
CA LYS A 164 -23.64 -30.69 17.42
C LYS A 164 -23.68 -30.90 18.96
N TYR A 165 -22.52 -30.90 19.65
CA TYR A 165 -22.42 -31.04 21.11
C TYR A 165 -22.68 -29.76 21.90
N ILE A 166 -22.55 -28.58 21.28
CA ILE A 166 -22.63 -27.28 21.93
C ILE A 166 -23.64 -26.40 21.18
N SER A 167 -24.44 -25.61 21.92
CA SER A 167 -25.39 -24.65 21.34
C SER A 167 -24.69 -23.41 20.76
N GLU A 168 -25.31 -22.76 19.78
CA GLU A 168 -24.68 -21.64 19.05
C GLU A 168 -24.37 -20.44 19.94
N THR A 169 -25.23 -20.13 20.92
CA THR A 169 -24.98 -19.06 21.89
C THR A 169 -23.70 -19.32 22.70
N VAL A 170 -23.45 -20.57 23.09
CA VAL A 170 -22.23 -20.96 23.82
C VAL A 170 -21.00 -20.94 22.90
N VAL A 171 -21.13 -21.34 21.63
CA VAL A 171 -20.05 -21.22 20.63
C VAL A 171 -19.64 -19.75 20.44
N VAL A 172 -20.60 -18.84 20.31
CA VAL A 172 -20.33 -17.40 20.18
C VAL A 172 -19.68 -16.84 21.45
N LEU A 173 -20.22 -17.19 22.63
CA LEU A 173 -19.64 -16.78 23.93
C LEU A 173 -18.19 -17.25 24.09
N LEU A 174 -17.89 -18.51 23.75
CA LEU A 174 -16.54 -19.05 23.82
C LEU A 174 -15.57 -18.33 22.88
N HIS A 175 -15.99 -18.01 21.64
CA HIS A 175 -15.17 -17.21 20.71
C HIS A 175 -14.94 -15.78 21.20
N ILE A 176 -15.93 -15.14 21.84
CA ILE A 176 -15.75 -13.83 22.49
C ILE A 176 -14.68 -13.94 23.58
N ILE A 177 -14.78 -14.92 24.49
CA ILE A 177 -13.80 -15.13 25.56
C ILE A 177 -12.39 -15.37 24.99
N ILE A 178 -12.25 -16.24 23.98
CA ILE A 178 -10.96 -16.54 23.33
C ILE A 178 -10.36 -15.29 22.67
N THR A 179 -11.14 -14.52 21.92
CA THR A 179 -10.66 -13.31 21.24
C THR A 179 -10.33 -12.19 22.22
N THR A 180 -11.14 -11.95 23.25
CA THR A 180 -10.82 -10.97 24.31
C THR A 180 -9.54 -11.35 25.05
N ALA A 181 -9.37 -12.63 25.42
CA ALA A 181 -8.16 -13.10 26.08
C ALA A 181 -6.90 -13.00 25.18
N THR A 182 -7.06 -13.15 23.85
CA THR A 182 -5.97 -12.96 22.87
C THR A 182 -5.36 -11.56 22.91
N LEU A 183 -6.16 -10.52 23.19
CA LEU A 183 -5.66 -9.15 23.32
C LEU A 183 -5.22 -8.81 24.75
N LEU A 184 -5.97 -9.24 25.78
CA LEU A 184 -5.64 -8.91 27.17
C LEU A 184 -4.35 -9.57 27.65
N TYR A 185 -4.06 -10.81 27.23
CA TYR A 185 -2.87 -11.54 27.66
C TYR A 185 -1.54 -10.81 27.33
N PRO A 186 -1.24 -10.42 26.07
CA PRO A 186 -0.03 -9.67 25.75
C PRO A 186 0.02 -8.28 26.38
N VAL A 187 -1.13 -7.60 26.54
CA VAL A 187 -1.18 -6.32 27.28
C VAL A 187 -0.71 -6.51 28.72
N LEU A 188 -1.20 -7.55 29.40
CA LEU A 188 -0.79 -7.85 30.78
C LEU A 188 0.68 -8.27 30.87
N VAL A 189 1.21 -9.04 29.90
CA VAL A 189 2.62 -9.42 29.88
C VAL A 189 3.52 -8.20 29.67
N ILE A 190 3.24 -7.34 28.68
CA ILE A 190 4.03 -6.13 28.41
C ILE A 190 3.99 -5.19 29.61
N LEU A 191 2.82 -4.96 30.23
CA LEU A 191 2.71 -4.08 31.41
C LEU A 191 3.39 -4.63 32.68
N ARG A 192 3.80 -5.90 32.70
CA ARG A 192 4.49 -6.54 33.84
C ARG A 192 5.98 -6.83 33.59
N CYS A 193 6.45 -6.70 32.36
CA CYS A 193 7.84 -6.97 31.99
C CYS A 193 8.45 -5.73 31.34
N ASP A 194 9.58 -5.24 31.89
CA ASP A 194 10.35 -4.14 31.30
C ASP A 194 11.08 -4.59 30.02
N SER A 195 10.32 -4.86 28.96
CA SER A 195 10.82 -5.33 27.67
C SER A 195 11.42 -4.20 26.83
N VAL A 196 12.24 -4.55 25.84
CA VAL A 196 12.67 -3.57 24.83
C VAL A 196 11.47 -3.15 23.99
N PHE A 197 11.27 -1.84 23.81
CA PHE A 197 10.13 -1.24 23.09
C PHE A 197 9.78 -1.94 21.76
N ILE A 198 10.79 -2.26 20.94
CA ILE A 198 10.61 -2.92 19.64
C ILE A 198 9.98 -4.32 19.79
N PHE A 199 10.37 -5.11 20.79
CA PHE A 199 9.77 -6.43 21.04
C PHE A 199 8.34 -6.31 21.58
N GLY A 200 8.05 -5.29 22.40
CA GLY A 200 6.68 -4.97 22.82
C GLY A 200 5.77 -4.61 21.65
N VAL A 201 6.22 -3.74 20.74
CA VAL A 201 5.48 -3.37 19.51
C VAL A 201 5.28 -4.59 18.61
N ALA A 202 6.32 -5.42 18.41
CA ALA A 202 6.22 -6.63 17.59
C ALA A 202 5.22 -7.64 18.17
N LEU A 203 5.26 -7.87 19.49
CA LEU A 203 4.31 -8.75 20.19
C LEU A 203 2.87 -8.23 20.07
N MET A 204 2.66 -6.92 20.22
CA MET A 204 1.31 -6.34 20.10
C MET A 204 0.79 -6.40 18.66
N GLN A 205 1.63 -6.10 17.67
CA GLN A 205 1.27 -6.23 16.25
C GLN A 205 0.93 -7.68 15.88
N PHE A 206 1.64 -8.65 16.46
CA PHE A 206 1.33 -10.08 16.32
C PHE A 206 -0.01 -10.43 16.97
N ALA A 207 -0.26 -9.98 18.21
CA ALA A 207 -1.53 -10.19 18.91
C ALA A 207 -2.74 -9.64 18.14
N CYS A 208 -2.63 -8.41 17.59
CA CYS A 208 -3.65 -7.80 16.77
C CYS A 208 -3.91 -8.61 15.49
N THR A 209 -2.84 -9.12 14.87
CA THR A 209 -2.92 -9.99 13.68
C THR A 209 -3.65 -11.31 13.99
N VAL A 210 -3.30 -11.97 15.10
CA VAL A 210 -3.97 -13.19 15.56
C VAL A 210 -5.44 -12.92 15.88
N TRP A 211 -5.74 -11.82 16.61
CA TRP A 211 -7.11 -11.43 16.94
C TRP A 211 -7.98 -11.24 15.69
N MET A 212 -7.52 -10.46 14.70
CA MET A 212 -8.26 -10.24 13.45
C MET A 212 -8.52 -11.58 12.73
N LYS A 213 -7.54 -12.48 12.70
CA LYS A 213 -7.71 -13.83 12.12
C LYS A 213 -8.73 -14.66 12.88
N LEU A 214 -8.68 -14.70 14.21
CA LEU A 214 -9.63 -15.47 15.03
C LEU A 214 -11.07 -14.95 14.88
N VAL A 215 -11.27 -13.62 14.87
CA VAL A 215 -12.58 -13.02 14.57
C VAL A 215 -13.07 -13.40 13.16
N SER A 216 -12.19 -13.35 12.16
CA SER A 216 -12.56 -13.74 10.79
C SER A 216 -12.90 -15.24 10.67
N TYR A 217 -12.18 -16.09 11.38
CA TYR A 217 -12.45 -17.53 11.48
C TYR A 217 -13.81 -17.79 12.12
N ALA A 218 -14.09 -17.18 13.28
CA ALA A 218 -15.37 -17.32 13.98
C ALA A 218 -16.56 -16.83 13.12
N HIS A 219 -16.46 -15.64 12.51
CA HIS A 219 -17.50 -15.11 11.62
C HIS A 219 -17.74 -16.02 10.39
N THR A 220 -16.67 -16.46 9.72
CA THR A 220 -16.81 -17.29 8.52
C THR A 220 -17.37 -18.68 8.83
N ASN A 221 -16.98 -19.30 9.96
CA ASN A 221 -17.56 -20.58 10.38
C ASN A 221 -19.02 -20.41 10.84
N TYR A 222 -19.37 -19.29 11.46
CA TYR A 222 -20.77 -18.96 11.77
C TYR A 222 -21.63 -18.90 10.50
N ASP A 223 -21.20 -18.16 9.48
CA ASP A 223 -21.89 -18.08 8.18
C ASP A 223 -22.02 -19.47 7.53
N LEU A 224 -20.94 -20.28 7.53
CA LEU A 224 -20.98 -21.64 6.97
C LEU A 224 -21.91 -22.59 7.74
N ARG A 225 -22.00 -22.48 9.06
CA ARG A 225 -22.98 -23.25 9.86
C ARG A 225 -24.42 -22.83 9.56
N ALA A 226 -24.67 -21.52 9.41
CA ALA A 226 -25.99 -21.00 9.06
C ALA A 226 -26.44 -21.51 7.67
N ILE A 227 -25.56 -21.45 6.67
CA ILE A 227 -25.80 -21.99 5.32
C ILE A 227 -26.02 -23.51 5.37
N SER A 228 -25.18 -24.25 6.07
CA SER A 228 -25.34 -25.71 6.23
C SER A 228 -26.71 -26.07 6.83
N LYS A 229 -27.23 -25.27 7.76
CA LYS A 229 -28.56 -25.46 8.36
C LYS A 229 -29.71 -25.09 7.43
N SER A 230 -29.59 -24.08 6.57
CA SER A 230 -30.63 -23.78 5.58
C SER A 230 -30.71 -24.87 4.51
N THR A 231 -29.55 -25.39 4.08
CA THR A 231 -29.49 -26.53 3.15
C THR A 231 -30.06 -27.81 3.77
N GLU A 232 -29.74 -28.14 5.04
CA GLU A 232 -30.36 -29.26 5.78
C GLU A 232 -31.91 -29.12 5.87
N LYS A 233 -32.45 -27.90 5.81
CA LYS A 233 -33.90 -27.62 5.88
C LYS A 233 -34.61 -27.61 4.52
N GLY A 234 -33.90 -27.80 3.41
CA GLY A 234 -34.49 -27.79 2.06
C GLY A 234 -34.81 -26.41 1.49
N GLU A 235 -34.37 -25.32 2.14
CA GLU A 235 -34.44 -23.98 1.56
C GLU A 235 -33.36 -23.86 0.48
N ALA A 236 -33.75 -24.04 -0.78
CA ALA A 236 -32.85 -24.00 -1.92
C ALA A 236 -32.24 -22.60 -2.11
N VAL A 237 -31.03 -22.38 -1.59
CA VAL A 237 -30.28 -21.13 -1.79
C VAL A 237 -29.84 -21.05 -3.26
N THR A 238 -30.62 -20.30 -4.04
CA THR A 238 -30.40 -20.07 -5.46
C THR A 238 -29.07 -19.36 -5.76
N ASN A 239 -28.27 -19.95 -6.65
CA ASN A 239 -27.32 -19.27 -7.53
C ASN A 239 -26.39 -18.22 -6.90
N THR A 240 -25.49 -18.61 -5.98
CA THR A 240 -24.23 -17.86 -5.77
C THR A 240 -23.03 -18.80 -5.61
N LEU A 241 -22.47 -19.17 -6.76
CA LEU A 241 -21.23 -19.96 -6.96
C LEU A 241 -21.29 -21.42 -6.48
N ASN A 242 -21.18 -22.34 -7.45
CA ASN A 242 -21.06 -23.79 -7.23
C ASN A 242 -19.75 -24.15 -6.51
N MET A 243 -19.75 -24.06 -5.19
CA MET A 243 -18.83 -24.77 -4.31
C MET A 243 -19.64 -25.61 -3.34
N ASP A 244 -19.29 -26.90 -3.21
CA ASP A 244 -19.84 -27.76 -2.17
C ASP A 244 -19.35 -27.27 -0.80
N TYR A 245 -20.08 -26.31 -0.22
CA TYR A 245 -19.84 -25.76 1.12
C TYR A 245 -20.27 -26.75 2.23
N THR A 246 -19.79 -28.00 2.13
CA THR A 246 -19.88 -28.98 3.21
C THR A 246 -19.12 -28.42 4.41
N TYR A 247 -19.84 -28.15 5.51
CA TYR A 247 -19.25 -27.56 6.71
C TYR A 247 -18.26 -28.55 7.38
N TYR A 248 -16.98 -28.40 7.03
CA TYR A 248 -15.90 -29.28 7.48
C TYR A 248 -14.71 -28.51 8.09
N VAL A 249 -14.49 -28.70 9.39
CA VAL A 249 -13.47 -27.99 10.16
C VAL A 249 -12.13 -28.73 10.08
N SER A 250 -11.30 -28.37 9.10
CA SER A 250 -9.97 -28.99 8.90
C SER A 250 -8.86 -28.28 9.66
N PHE A 251 -8.13 -29.02 10.52
CA PHE A 251 -6.96 -28.50 11.24
C PHE A 251 -5.88 -27.94 10.29
N LYS A 252 -5.66 -28.62 9.15
CA LYS A 252 -4.71 -28.19 8.11
C LYS A 252 -5.11 -26.87 7.47
N SER A 253 -6.40 -26.58 7.35
CA SER A 253 -6.90 -25.29 6.83
C SER A 253 -6.62 -24.16 7.83
N LEU A 254 -6.88 -24.39 9.11
CA LEU A 254 -6.59 -23.41 10.16
C LEU A 254 -5.09 -23.08 10.24
N VAL A 255 -4.22 -24.09 10.32
CA VAL A 255 -2.76 -23.87 10.40
C VAL A 255 -2.27 -23.10 9.16
N TYR A 256 -2.78 -23.43 7.97
CA TYR A 256 -2.48 -22.69 6.75
C TYR A 256 -2.92 -21.21 6.85
N PHE A 257 -4.14 -20.96 7.32
CA PHE A 257 -4.67 -19.60 7.48
C PHE A 257 -3.92 -18.78 8.54
N MET A 258 -3.54 -19.37 9.68
CA MET A 258 -2.81 -18.66 10.73
C MET A 258 -1.46 -18.12 10.22
N VAL A 259 -0.81 -18.82 9.29
CA VAL A 259 0.47 -18.38 8.69
C VAL A 259 0.27 -17.57 7.39
N ALA A 260 -0.87 -17.71 6.69
CA ALA A 260 -1.14 -16.99 5.43
C ALA A 260 -1.09 -15.45 5.55
N PRO A 261 -0.62 -14.72 4.52
CA PRO A 261 -0.55 -13.25 4.51
C PRO A 261 -1.93 -12.60 4.22
N THR A 262 -3.00 -13.14 4.81
CA THR A 262 -4.37 -12.61 4.74
C THR A 262 -5.01 -12.65 6.12
N LEU A 263 -5.91 -11.71 6.38
CA LEU A 263 -6.70 -11.64 7.62
C LEU A 263 -8.10 -12.23 7.47
N CYS A 264 -8.55 -12.48 6.23
CA CYS A 264 -9.88 -12.98 5.91
C CYS A 264 -9.87 -14.51 5.74
N TYR A 265 -10.54 -15.26 6.61
CA TYR A 265 -10.65 -16.71 6.49
C TYR A 265 -11.52 -17.12 5.29
N GLN A 266 -11.06 -18.13 4.54
CA GLN A 266 -11.77 -18.81 3.47
C GLN A 266 -11.46 -20.31 3.54
N PRO A 267 -12.39 -21.22 3.20
CA PRO A 267 -12.14 -22.67 3.20
C PRO A 267 -11.07 -23.10 2.18
N SER A 268 -11.02 -22.43 1.03
CA SER A 268 -10.02 -22.60 -0.02
C SER A 268 -9.41 -21.25 -0.36
N TYR A 269 -8.17 -21.26 -0.85
CA TYR A 269 -7.45 -20.08 -1.33
C TYR A 269 -6.82 -20.38 -2.69
N PRO A 270 -6.67 -19.37 -3.57
CA PRO A 270 -5.88 -19.52 -4.80
C PRO A 270 -4.43 -19.90 -4.44
N ARG A 271 -3.87 -20.90 -5.14
CA ARG A 271 -2.52 -21.41 -4.88
C ARG A 271 -1.63 -21.38 -6.13
N THR A 272 -0.35 -21.07 -5.92
CA THR A 272 0.67 -21.16 -6.97
C THR A 272 1.18 -22.60 -7.14
N PRO A 273 1.55 -23.04 -8.36
CA PRO A 273 1.92 -24.43 -8.61
C PRO A 273 3.22 -24.84 -7.88
N SER A 274 4.22 -23.96 -7.85
CA SER A 274 5.54 -24.24 -7.28
C SER A 274 6.11 -23.01 -6.54
N ILE A 275 7.25 -23.23 -5.85
CA ILE A 275 7.99 -22.20 -5.10
C ILE A 275 9.23 -21.79 -5.91
N ARG A 276 9.31 -20.52 -6.30
CA ARG A 276 10.39 -19.97 -7.13
C ARG A 276 11.60 -19.60 -6.27
N LYS A 277 12.37 -20.61 -5.86
CA LYS A 277 13.52 -20.48 -4.93
C LYS A 277 14.48 -19.32 -5.26
N GLY A 278 14.86 -19.15 -6.52
CA GLY A 278 15.77 -18.08 -6.94
C GLY A 278 15.17 -16.67 -6.85
N TRP A 279 13.85 -16.53 -6.99
CA TRP A 279 13.15 -15.26 -6.75
C TRP A 279 13.05 -14.98 -5.24
N LEU A 280 12.66 -16.00 -4.46
CA LEU A 280 12.58 -15.95 -3.00
C LEU A 280 13.90 -15.48 -2.37
N LEU A 281 15.05 -16.06 -2.76
CA LEU A 281 16.36 -15.66 -2.27
C LEU A 281 16.67 -14.18 -2.55
N ARG A 282 16.36 -13.67 -3.75
CA ARG A 282 16.55 -12.25 -4.09
C ARG A 282 15.71 -11.32 -3.22
N GLN A 283 14.48 -11.72 -2.86
CA GLN A 283 13.64 -10.90 -1.97
C GLN A 283 14.15 -10.93 -0.53
N ILE A 284 14.68 -12.07 -0.04
CA ILE A 284 15.31 -12.17 1.28
C ILE A 284 16.56 -11.27 1.36
N VAL A 285 17.43 -11.30 0.36
CA VAL A 285 18.63 -10.43 0.30
C VAL A 285 18.22 -8.95 0.32
N LYS A 286 17.21 -8.55 -0.46
CA LYS A 286 16.66 -7.18 -0.41
C LYS A 286 16.11 -6.83 0.98
N LEU A 287 15.41 -7.76 1.64
CA LEU A 287 14.82 -7.50 2.97
C LEU A 287 15.92 -7.19 4.00
N ILE A 288 17.02 -7.93 3.98
CA ILE A 288 18.19 -7.67 4.83
C ILE A 288 18.77 -6.28 4.54
N ILE A 289 19.01 -5.95 3.27
CA ILE A 289 19.58 -4.65 2.86
C ILE A 289 18.68 -3.48 3.30
N PHE A 290 17.39 -3.52 2.97
CA PHE A 290 16.47 -2.42 3.31
C PHE A 290 16.20 -2.32 4.81
N THR A 291 16.26 -3.42 5.57
CA THR A 291 16.18 -3.37 7.05
C THR A 291 17.44 -2.71 7.63
N GLY A 292 18.63 -3.03 7.12
CA GLY A 292 19.87 -2.36 7.50
C GLY A 292 19.86 -0.86 7.19
N VAL A 293 19.37 -0.46 6.01
CA VAL A 293 19.19 0.95 5.63
C VAL A 293 18.19 1.65 6.56
N MET A 294 17.06 1.02 6.89
CA MET A 294 16.09 1.56 7.83
C MET A 294 16.72 1.80 9.22
N GLY A 295 17.50 0.83 9.72
CA GLY A 295 18.23 0.97 10.98
C GLY A 295 19.30 2.07 10.97
N PHE A 296 20.05 2.19 9.87
CA PHE A 296 21.00 3.28 9.66
C PHE A 296 20.32 4.66 9.72
N ILE A 297 19.16 4.83 9.07
CA ILE A 297 18.45 6.12 9.09
C ILE A 297 17.90 6.44 10.50
N LEU A 298 17.44 5.41 11.24
CA LEU A 298 17.01 5.58 12.62
C LEU A 298 18.15 6.05 13.52
N GLU A 299 19.29 5.36 13.56
CA GLU A 299 20.39 5.72 14.46
C GLU A 299 21.16 6.98 14.05
N GLN A 300 21.35 7.23 12.74
CA GLN A 300 22.19 8.33 12.28
C GLN A 300 21.45 9.67 12.16
N TYR A 301 20.14 9.65 11.94
CA TYR A 301 19.34 10.85 11.70
C TYR A 301 18.25 11.03 12.74
N THR A 302 17.47 9.99 12.99
CA THR A 302 16.29 10.10 13.86
C THR A 302 16.72 10.27 15.32
N ASN A 303 17.55 9.37 15.83
CA ASN A 303 18.01 9.38 17.23
C ASN A 303 18.69 10.72 17.62
N PRO A 304 19.66 11.27 16.86
CA PRO A 304 20.33 12.52 17.24
C PRO A 304 19.45 13.77 17.11
N ILE A 305 18.54 13.83 16.12
CA ILE A 305 17.59 14.96 16.00
C ILE A 305 16.67 15.00 17.23
N VAL A 306 16.24 13.84 17.68
CA VAL A 306 15.18 13.70 18.68
C VAL A 306 15.76 13.79 20.11
N GLN A 307 16.96 13.27 20.38
CA GLN A 307 17.71 13.56 21.62
C GLN A 307 17.99 15.06 21.83
N ASN A 308 18.29 15.80 20.75
CA ASN A 308 18.58 17.24 20.79
C ASN A 308 17.33 18.14 20.75
N SER A 309 16.13 17.57 20.89
CA SER A 309 14.88 18.34 20.88
C SER A 309 14.32 18.57 22.28
N GLN A 310 13.58 19.66 22.47
CA GLN A 310 12.78 19.90 23.68
C GLN A 310 11.34 19.41 23.48
N HIS A 311 10.66 19.05 24.58
CA HIS A 311 9.28 18.57 24.55
C HIS A 311 8.35 19.52 23.77
N PRO A 312 7.60 19.05 22.76
CA PRO A 312 6.92 19.93 21.80
C PRO A 312 5.85 20.84 22.42
N LEU A 313 5.23 20.47 23.54
CA LEU A 313 4.28 21.34 24.27
C LEU A 313 4.93 22.38 25.19
N LYS A 314 6.28 22.46 25.27
CA LYS A 314 7.01 23.41 26.12
C LYS A 314 7.90 24.39 25.33
N GLY A 315 8.14 24.14 24.05
CA GLY A 315 8.99 24.97 23.20
C GLY A 315 8.23 26.07 22.45
N ASN A 316 8.96 27.07 21.95
CA ASN A 316 8.43 28.08 21.03
C ASN A 316 7.88 27.41 19.76
N LEU A 317 6.71 27.84 19.26
CA LEU A 317 6.06 27.26 18.07
C LEU A 317 6.99 27.16 16.84
N LEU A 318 7.81 28.20 16.60
CA LEU A 318 8.79 28.20 15.50
C LEU A 318 9.87 27.12 15.66
N TYR A 319 10.35 26.88 16.88
CA TYR A 319 11.31 25.83 17.17
C TYR A 319 10.67 24.44 16.99
N VAL A 320 9.43 24.25 17.46
CA VAL A 320 8.69 22.99 17.27
C VAL A 320 8.48 22.69 15.79
N MET A 321 8.09 23.70 14.99
CA MET A 321 7.96 23.55 13.53
C MET A 321 9.32 23.22 12.88
N GLU A 322 10.39 23.91 13.23
CA GLU A 322 11.74 23.63 12.72
C GLU A 322 12.21 22.20 13.05
N ARG A 323 11.88 21.67 14.24
CA ARG A 323 12.15 20.27 14.61
C ARG A 323 11.30 19.28 13.81
N ILE A 324 10.00 19.54 13.64
CA ILE A 324 9.11 18.69 12.82
C ILE A 324 9.59 18.63 11.36
N LEU A 325 9.99 19.78 10.79
CA LEU A 325 10.51 19.89 9.42
C LEU A 325 11.87 19.19 9.24
N LYS A 326 12.70 19.12 10.29
CA LYS A 326 13.95 18.32 10.27
C LYS A 326 13.70 16.82 10.42
N LEU A 327 12.68 16.43 11.19
CA LEU A 327 12.32 15.04 11.43
C LEU A 327 11.50 14.41 10.28
N SER A 328 10.78 15.23 9.50
CA SER A 328 9.87 14.76 8.44
C SER A 328 10.59 13.95 7.35
N ILE A 329 11.77 14.38 6.88
CA ILE A 329 12.49 13.70 5.80
C ILE A 329 13.04 12.33 6.24
N PRO A 330 13.80 12.20 7.36
CA PRO A 330 14.23 10.88 7.85
C PRO A 330 13.06 9.95 8.14
N ASN A 331 12.00 10.46 8.78
CA ASN A 331 10.81 9.67 9.09
C ASN A 331 10.10 9.17 7.82
N LEU A 332 9.98 10.01 6.78
CA LEU A 332 9.40 9.64 5.49
C LEU A 332 10.20 8.49 4.84
N TYR A 333 11.53 8.57 4.84
CA TYR A 333 12.38 7.48 4.32
C TYR A 333 12.23 6.19 5.13
N VAL A 334 12.26 6.25 6.47
CA VAL A 334 12.05 5.09 7.33
C VAL A 334 10.69 4.45 7.06
N TRP A 335 9.65 5.26 6.88
CA TRP A 335 8.29 4.77 6.64
C TRP A 335 8.12 4.15 5.25
N PHE A 336 8.73 4.71 4.20
CA PHE A 336 8.79 4.06 2.87
C PHE A 336 9.59 2.75 2.90
N CYS A 337 10.72 2.71 3.61
CA CYS A 337 11.49 1.48 3.81
C CYS A 337 10.66 0.42 4.57
N MET A 338 9.96 0.81 5.63
CA MET A 338 9.05 -0.07 6.38
C MET A 338 7.93 -0.60 5.49
N PHE A 339 7.30 0.24 4.66
CA PHE A 339 6.29 -0.19 3.68
C PHE A 339 6.82 -1.27 2.76
N TYR A 340 7.97 -1.02 2.14
CA TYR A 340 8.58 -1.92 1.17
C TYR A 340 9.05 -3.22 1.82
N CYS A 341 9.69 -3.15 3.00
CA CYS A 341 10.11 -4.32 3.77
C CYS A 341 8.92 -5.19 4.18
N PHE A 342 7.84 -4.59 4.71
CA PHE A 342 6.72 -5.34 5.25
C PHE A 342 5.72 -5.78 4.16
N PHE A 343 5.08 -4.83 3.47
CA PHE A 343 4.01 -5.11 2.53
C PHE A 343 4.50 -5.68 1.21
N HIS A 344 5.62 -5.18 0.68
CA HIS A 344 6.17 -5.71 -0.57
C HIS A 344 7.02 -6.96 -0.34
N LEU A 345 8.07 -6.92 0.47
CA LEU A 345 9.02 -8.04 0.60
C LEU A 345 8.49 -9.16 1.51
N TRP A 346 8.20 -8.87 2.78
CA TRP A 346 7.86 -9.88 3.78
C TRP A 346 6.56 -10.65 3.45
N LEU A 347 5.46 -9.94 3.15
CA LEU A 347 4.20 -10.61 2.78
C LEU A 347 4.32 -11.45 1.51
N ASN A 348 5.16 -11.04 0.54
CA ASN A 348 5.42 -11.84 -0.67
C ASN A 348 6.33 -13.05 -0.42
N ILE A 349 7.34 -12.93 0.45
CA ILE A 349 8.18 -14.04 0.91
C ILE A 349 7.27 -15.09 1.57
N LEU A 350 6.40 -14.65 2.47
CA LEU A 350 5.43 -15.50 3.16
C LEU A 350 4.41 -16.13 2.19
N ALA A 351 3.92 -15.37 1.21
CA ALA A 351 3.06 -15.87 0.14
C ALA A 351 3.74 -16.93 -0.72
N GLU A 352 4.98 -16.71 -1.14
CA GLU A 352 5.74 -17.67 -1.96
C GLU A 352 6.01 -18.97 -1.20
N LEU A 353 6.40 -18.88 0.09
CA LEU A 353 6.60 -20.04 0.96
C LEU A 353 5.32 -20.88 1.14
N LEU A 354 4.18 -20.22 1.32
CA LEU A 354 2.87 -20.87 1.48
C LEU A 354 2.16 -21.20 0.15
N ARG A 355 2.80 -20.92 -0.99
CA ARG A 355 2.19 -20.98 -2.33
C ARG A 355 0.86 -20.22 -2.43
N PHE A 356 0.73 -19.09 -1.74
CA PHE A 356 -0.46 -18.24 -1.76
C PHE A 356 -0.50 -17.42 -3.06
N GLY A 357 -1.66 -17.46 -3.74
CA GLY A 357 -1.86 -16.87 -5.06
C GLY A 357 -2.31 -15.41 -5.05
N ASP A 358 -3.16 -15.00 -4.10
CA ASP A 358 -3.55 -13.59 -3.95
C ASP A 358 -2.39 -12.80 -3.33
N ARG A 359 -1.82 -11.86 -4.08
CA ARG A 359 -0.68 -11.03 -3.65
C ARG A 359 -1.00 -9.55 -3.71
N GLU A 360 -2.29 -9.21 -3.81
CA GLU A 360 -2.81 -7.84 -3.78
C GLU A 360 -2.82 -7.33 -2.33
N PHE A 361 -1.63 -7.08 -1.76
CA PHE A 361 -1.46 -6.56 -0.40
C PHE A 361 -1.65 -5.04 -0.29
N TYR A 362 -1.46 -4.33 -1.40
CA TYR A 362 -1.60 -2.88 -1.53
C TYR A 362 -1.92 -2.51 -2.99
N LYS A 363 -2.39 -1.29 -3.21
CA LYS A 363 -2.64 -0.67 -4.53
C LYS A 363 -1.76 0.58 -4.71
N ASP A 364 -1.99 1.33 -5.79
CA ASP A 364 -1.28 2.56 -6.14
C ASP A 364 -1.67 3.76 -5.25
N TRP A 365 -1.54 3.59 -3.93
CA TRP A 365 -1.92 4.56 -2.91
C TRP A 365 -1.18 5.90 -3.01
N TRP A 366 -0.02 5.94 -3.69
CA TRP A 366 0.73 7.17 -3.98
C TRP A 366 0.02 8.09 -4.99
N ASN A 367 -0.94 7.55 -5.76
CA ASN A 367 -1.83 8.29 -6.65
C ASN A 367 -3.19 8.63 -5.99
N ALA A 368 -3.32 8.46 -4.67
CA ALA A 368 -4.58 8.70 -3.98
C ALA A 368 -5.06 10.15 -4.15
N LYS A 369 -6.31 10.31 -4.62
CA LYS A 369 -6.91 11.62 -4.91
C LYS A 369 -7.32 12.38 -3.65
N ASN A 370 -7.55 11.65 -2.55
CA ASN A 370 -7.90 12.17 -1.23
C ASN A 370 -7.40 11.19 -0.15
N VAL A 371 -7.40 11.65 1.10
CA VAL A 371 -6.95 10.86 2.26
C VAL A 371 -7.83 9.63 2.51
N GLY A 372 -9.11 9.67 2.11
CA GLY A 372 -10.03 8.54 2.25
C GLY A 372 -9.67 7.36 1.35
N ASP A 373 -9.26 7.63 0.10
CA ASP A 373 -8.82 6.61 -0.85
C ASP A 373 -7.46 6.03 -0.46
N TYR A 374 -6.52 6.84 0.04
CA TYR A 374 -5.26 6.35 0.61
C TYR A 374 -5.49 5.21 1.64
N TRP A 375 -6.41 5.41 2.60
CA TRP A 375 -6.73 4.40 3.62
C TRP A 375 -7.38 3.10 3.07
N ARG A 376 -7.90 3.13 1.84
CA ARG A 376 -8.45 1.95 1.15
C ARG A 376 -7.39 1.21 0.34
N LEU A 377 -6.37 1.92 -0.16
CA LEU A 377 -5.37 1.42 -1.09
C LEU A 377 -4.07 0.96 -0.41
N TRP A 378 -3.74 1.52 0.76
CA TRP A 378 -2.48 1.29 1.49
C TRP A 378 -2.31 -0.15 1.99
N ASN A 379 -3.30 -0.70 2.72
CA ASN A 379 -3.22 -2.00 3.38
C ASN A 379 -4.48 -2.82 3.06
N MET A 380 -4.44 -3.54 1.93
CA MET A 380 -5.57 -4.33 1.45
C MET A 380 -5.99 -5.45 2.41
N PRO A 381 -5.10 -6.19 3.11
CA PRO A 381 -5.53 -7.20 4.10
C PRO A 381 -6.39 -6.63 5.22
N VAL A 382 -5.99 -5.51 5.85
CA VAL A 382 -6.78 -4.87 6.90
C VAL A 382 -8.03 -4.22 6.31
N HIS A 383 -7.93 -3.57 5.14
CA HIS A 383 -9.08 -2.96 4.48
C HIS A 383 -10.17 -3.98 4.11
N LYS A 384 -9.80 -5.11 3.50
CA LYS A 384 -10.68 -6.25 3.19
C LYS A 384 -11.33 -6.80 4.47
N TRP A 385 -10.57 -6.92 5.58
CA TRP A 385 -11.08 -7.37 6.87
C TRP A 385 -12.10 -6.39 7.49
N MET A 386 -11.77 -5.10 7.55
CA MET A 386 -12.63 -4.04 8.08
C MET A 386 -13.95 -3.95 7.31
N ILE A 387 -13.89 -4.06 5.98
CA ILE A 387 -15.10 -4.09 5.15
C ILE A 387 -15.97 -5.32 5.49
N ARG A 388 -15.37 -6.52 5.49
CA ARG A 388 -16.10 -7.79 5.62
C ARG A 388 -16.68 -8.02 7.01
N HIS A 389 -15.93 -7.70 8.06
CA HIS A 389 -16.26 -8.12 9.44
C HIS A 389 -16.74 -6.97 10.34
N LEU A 390 -16.65 -5.72 9.90
CA LEU A 390 -17.15 -4.56 10.65
C LEU A 390 -18.16 -3.75 9.82
N TYR A 391 -17.76 -3.23 8.66
CA TYR A 391 -18.60 -2.32 7.87
C TYR A 391 -19.87 -2.96 7.32
N PHE A 392 -19.78 -4.11 6.63
CA PHE A 392 -21.00 -4.77 6.10
C PHE A 392 -21.95 -5.29 7.19
N PRO A 393 -21.50 -5.90 8.30
CA PRO A 393 -22.36 -6.19 9.44
C PRO A 393 -23.05 -4.95 10.01
N CYS A 394 -22.33 -3.81 10.13
CA CYS A 394 -22.93 -2.55 10.55
C CYS A 394 -24.07 -2.09 9.63
N LEU A 395 -23.88 -2.16 8.31
CA LEU A 395 -24.91 -1.81 7.32
C LEU A 395 -26.09 -2.79 7.34
N ARG A 396 -25.85 -4.10 7.51
CA ARG A 396 -26.91 -5.12 7.63
C ARG A 396 -27.80 -4.90 8.86
N ASN A 397 -27.23 -4.36 9.93
CA ASN A 397 -27.97 -3.94 11.14
C ASN A 397 -28.67 -2.58 10.98
N GLY A 398 -28.77 -2.02 9.77
CA GLY A 398 -29.50 -0.79 9.48
C GLY A 398 -28.78 0.52 9.84
N MET A 399 -27.50 0.48 10.26
CA MET A 399 -26.78 1.71 10.57
C MET A 399 -26.43 2.53 9.32
N PRO A 400 -26.49 3.86 9.36
CA PRO A 400 -26.16 4.70 8.21
C PRO A 400 -24.66 4.66 7.89
N LYS A 401 -24.34 4.81 6.59
CA LYS A 401 -22.96 4.69 6.05
C LYS A 401 -21.92 5.54 6.80
N GLY A 402 -22.29 6.75 7.23
CA GLY A 402 -21.40 7.64 8.00
C GLY A 402 -21.05 7.10 9.39
N VAL A 403 -22.01 6.49 10.10
CA VAL A 403 -21.79 5.87 11.41
C VAL A 403 -20.95 4.59 11.27
N ALA A 404 -21.23 3.76 10.27
CA ALA A 404 -20.41 2.57 9.98
C ALA A 404 -18.95 2.93 9.64
N LEU A 405 -18.73 4.04 8.94
CA LEU A 405 -17.39 4.59 8.68
C LEU A 405 -16.72 5.11 9.96
N LEU A 406 -17.45 5.87 10.80
CA LEU A 406 -16.94 6.38 12.08
C LEU A 406 -16.54 5.25 13.04
N ILE A 407 -17.36 4.20 13.15
CA ILE A 407 -17.04 2.98 13.92
C ILE A 407 -15.77 2.32 13.38
N SER A 408 -15.59 2.29 12.05
CA SER A 408 -14.38 1.73 11.42
C SER A 408 -13.12 2.53 11.77
N PHE A 409 -13.19 3.86 11.77
CA PHE A 409 -12.08 4.71 12.24
C PHE A 409 -11.83 4.58 13.74
N LEU A 410 -12.88 4.50 14.56
CA LEU A 410 -12.78 4.32 16.02
C LEU A 410 -12.07 3.02 16.38
N VAL A 411 -12.48 1.89 15.79
CA VAL A 411 -11.82 0.59 15.98
C VAL A 411 -10.35 0.66 15.54
N SER A 412 -10.08 1.26 14.37
CA SER A 412 -8.70 1.45 13.90
C SER A 412 -7.86 2.29 14.88
N ALA A 413 -8.39 3.40 15.39
CA ALA A 413 -7.72 4.28 16.34
C ALA A 413 -7.38 3.56 17.66
N LEU A 414 -8.30 2.74 18.18
CA LEU A 414 -8.06 1.90 19.36
C LEU A 414 -6.92 0.89 19.14
N PHE A 415 -6.85 0.25 17.97
CA PHE A 415 -5.76 -0.67 17.63
C PHE A 415 -4.41 0.03 17.48
N HIS A 416 -4.36 1.25 16.93
CA HIS A 416 -3.12 2.02 16.86
C HIS A 416 -2.63 2.46 18.25
N GLU A 417 -3.54 2.88 19.14
CA GLU A 417 -3.19 3.20 20.53
C GLU A 417 -2.73 1.95 21.30
N LEU A 418 -3.36 0.78 21.07
CA LEU A 418 -2.92 -0.48 21.65
C LEU A 418 -1.49 -0.84 21.20
N CYS A 419 -1.20 -0.76 19.89
CA CYS A 419 0.11 -1.09 19.33
C CYS A 419 1.24 -0.14 19.73
N ILE A 420 0.95 1.13 20.06
CA ILE A 420 1.98 2.14 20.38
C ILE A 420 2.00 2.46 21.88
N GLY A 421 0.85 2.76 22.47
CA GLY A 421 0.72 3.18 23.86
C GLY A 421 1.05 2.09 24.87
N VAL A 422 0.71 0.82 24.60
CA VAL A 422 1.02 -0.29 25.53
C VAL A 422 2.53 -0.57 25.61
N PRO A 423 3.29 -0.72 24.49
CA PRO A 423 4.74 -0.85 24.56
C PRO A 423 5.47 0.39 25.09
N CYS A 424 4.88 1.59 24.94
CA CYS A 424 5.38 2.80 25.59
C CYS A 424 5.02 2.88 27.09
N HIS A 425 4.09 2.05 27.59
CA HIS A 425 3.43 2.19 28.89
C HIS A 425 2.79 3.59 29.10
N ILE A 426 2.37 4.25 28.02
CA ILE A 426 1.84 5.63 28.01
C ILE A 426 0.45 5.63 27.39
N PHE A 427 -0.58 5.78 28.25
CA PHE A 427 -1.99 5.78 27.87
C PHE A 427 -2.55 7.20 27.65
N LYS A 428 -1.79 8.06 26.96
CA LYS A 428 -2.20 9.45 26.70
C LYS A 428 -3.09 9.63 25.48
N CYS A 429 -3.41 8.57 24.75
CA CYS A 429 -4.30 8.60 23.59
C CYS A 429 -3.81 9.47 22.41
N TRP A 430 -2.48 9.69 22.29
CA TRP A 430 -1.91 10.51 21.21
C TRP A 430 -2.13 9.87 19.83
N ALA A 431 -1.89 8.55 19.69
CA ALA A 431 -2.13 7.84 18.43
C ALA A 431 -3.63 7.74 18.12
N PHE A 432 -4.46 7.49 19.14
CA PHE A 432 -5.91 7.52 19.02
C PHE A 432 -6.40 8.87 18.45
N MET A 433 -6.00 9.98 19.07
CA MET A 433 -6.37 11.33 18.61
C MET A 433 -5.80 11.64 17.21
N GLY A 434 -4.59 11.20 16.91
CA GLY A 434 -3.95 11.34 15.60
C GLY A 434 -4.71 10.65 14.47
N ILE A 435 -5.25 9.44 14.70
CA ILE A 435 -6.11 8.74 13.73
C ILE A 435 -7.50 9.38 13.65
N MET A 436 -8.12 9.71 14.79
CA MET A 436 -9.46 10.32 14.80
C MET A 436 -9.49 11.71 14.16
N PHE A 437 -8.43 12.51 14.28
CA PHE A 437 -8.29 13.82 13.62
C PHE A 437 -8.29 13.73 12.09
N GLN A 438 -7.95 12.56 11.52
CA GLN A 438 -7.99 12.37 10.07
C GLN A 438 -9.41 12.28 9.52
N VAL A 439 -10.43 11.97 10.34
CA VAL A 439 -11.83 11.97 9.89
C VAL A 439 -12.26 13.38 9.44
N PRO A 440 -12.07 14.46 10.22
CA PRO A 440 -12.15 15.83 9.75
C PRO A 440 -11.34 16.13 8.48
N VAL A 441 -10.08 15.67 8.40
CA VAL A 441 -9.22 15.91 7.22
C VAL A 441 -9.79 15.23 5.97
N VAL A 442 -10.35 14.03 6.08
CA VAL A 442 -11.05 13.35 4.97
C VAL A 442 -12.28 14.15 4.51
N LEU A 443 -13.05 14.70 5.45
CA LEU A 443 -14.21 15.57 5.10
C LEU A 443 -13.76 16.87 4.40
N ILE A 444 -12.71 17.52 4.91
CA ILE A 444 -12.16 18.75 4.32
C ILE A 444 -11.57 18.47 2.93
N THR A 445 -10.77 17.42 2.77
CA THR A 445 -10.17 17.06 1.47
C THR A 445 -11.24 16.71 0.43
N ASN A 446 -12.30 15.98 0.80
CA ASN A 446 -13.43 15.72 -0.09
C ASN A 446 -14.18 17.02 -0.48
N TYR A 447 -14.41 17.93 0.47
CA TYR A 447 -15.03 19.23 0.18
C TYR A 447 -14.17 20.09 -0.77
N VAL A 448 -12.86 20.16 -0.52
CA VAL A 448 -11.89 20.87 -1.37
C VAL A 448 -11.83 20.24 -2.77
N GLN A 449 -11.76 18.90 -2.88
CA GLN A 449 -11.77 18.19 -4.15
C GLN A 449 -13.05 18.50 -4.96
N ASN A 450 -14.23 18.47 -4.30
CA ASN A 450 -15.50 18.80 -4.94
C ASN A 450 -15.60 20.27 -5.36
N LYS A 451 -14.97 21.20 -4.62
CA LYS A 451 -14.98 22.64 -4.92
C LYS A 451 -14.05 23.00 -6.09
N PHE A 452 -12.86 22.41 -6.17
CA PHE A 452 -11.86 22.74 -7.19
C PHE A 452 -11.87 21.80 -8.40
N GLN A 453 -12.59 20.67 -8.34
CA GLN A 453 -12.66 19.62 -9.39
C GLN A 453 -11.30 19.09 -9.86
N ASN A 454 -10.22 19.38 -9.14
CA ASN A 454 -8.85 19.03 -9.50
C ASN A 454 -8.29 18.00 -8.53
N THR A 455 -7.97 16.82 -9.05
CA THR A 455 -7.43 15.68 -8.28
C THR A 455 -6.02 15.90 -7.74
N MET A 456 -5.25 16.82 -8.34
CA MET A 456 -3.90 17.15 -7.89
C MET A 456 -3.89 17.83 -6.52
N VAL A 457 -4.87 18.71 -6.25
CA VAL A 457 -4.96 19.46 -4.98
C VAL A 457 -5.15 18.52 -3.81
N GLY A 458 -6.03 17.51 -3.95
CA GLY A 458 -6.25 16.50 -2.91
C GLY A 458 -5.03 15.61 -2.66
N ASN A 459 -4.28 15.23 -3.70
CA ASN A 459 -3.01 14.50 -3.58
C ASN A 459 -1.93 15.35 -2.88
N MET A 460 -1.80 16.64 -3.22
CA MET A 460 -0.88 17.56 -2.54
C MET A 460 -1.21 17.74 -1.05
N ILE A 461 -2.50 17.86 -0.71
CA ILE A 461 -2.94 17.93 0.70
C ILE A 461 -2.63 16.62 1.43
N PHE A 462 -2.87 15.47 0.79
CA PHE A 462 -2.47 14.16 1.33
C PHE A 462 -0.97 14.14 1.65
N TRP A 463 -0.08 14.42 0.70
CA TRP A 463 1.37 14.41 0.95
C TRP A 463 1.81 15.44 1.99
N PHE A 464 1.21 16.63 2.02
CA PHE A 464 1.51 17.64 3.05
C PHE A 464 1.14 17.14 4.46
N THR A 465 -0.09 16.66 4.64
CA THR A 465 -0.55 16.10 5.93
C THR A 465 0.27 14.88 6.33
N PHE A 466 0.56 14.01 5.37
CA PHE A 466 1.32 12.77 5.56
C PHE A 466 2.76 13.05 6.03
N CYS A 467 3.51 13.84 5.26
CA CYS A 467 4.94 14.07 5.48
C CYS A 467 5.22 14.99 6.69
N ILE A 468 4.39 16.00 6.95
CA ILE A 468 4.71 17.05 7.92
C ILE A 468 3.93 16.89 9.23
N LEU A 469 2.61 16.72 9.16
CA LEU A 469 1.73 16.78 10.34
C LEU A 469 1.45 15.43 10.98
N GLY A 470 1.45 14.35 10.20
CA GLY A 470 1.03 13.02 10.64
C GLY A 470 2.07 12.31 11.52
N GLN A 471 2.93 11.50 10.88
CA GLN A 471 3.83 10.61 11.62
C GLN A 471 4.92 11.32 12.45
N PRO A 472 5.60 12.40 11.97
CA PRO A 472 6.70 13.01 12.72
C PRO A 472 6.24 13.59 14.07
N VAL A 473 5.03 14.16 14.12
CA VAL A 473 4.43 14.70 15.35
C VAL A 473 4.15 13.58 16.34
N CYS A 474 3.58 12.45 15.90
CA CYS A 474 3.36 11.28 16.76
C CYS A 474 4.68 10.73 17.32
N VAL A 475 5.71 10.56 16.48
CA VAL A 475 7.04 10.08 16.92
C VAL A 475 7.64 11.01 17.96
N LEU A 476 7.60 12.32 17.73
CA LEU A 476 8.14 13.33 18.65
C LEU A 476 7.40 13.33 20.01
N LEU A 477 6.07 13.20 20.00
CA LEU A 477 5.26 13.14 21.22
C LEU A 477 5.57 11.89 22.05
N TYR A 478 5.51 10.69 21.46
CA TYR A 478 5.75 9.44 22.18
C TYR A 478 7.20 9.33 22.67
N TYR A 479 8.20 9.78 21.89
CA TYR A 479 9.59 9.77 22.34
C TYR A 479 9.81 10.69 23.54
N HIS A 480 9.32 11.93 23.49
CA HIS A 480 9.49 12.86 24.61
C HIS A 480 8.78 12.39 25.87
N ASP A 481 7.61 11.76 25.74
CA ASP A 481 6.93 11.16 26.88
C ASP A 481 7.66 9.94 27.46
N LEU A 482 8.37 9.16 26.62
CA LEU A 482 9.23 8.05 27.06
C LEU A 482 10.47 8.57 27.81
N MET A 483 11.23 9.51 27.23
CA MET A 483 12.43 10.07 27.87
C MET A 483 12.13 10.81 29.19
N ASN A 484 10.99 11.52 29.27
CA ASN A 484 10.53 12.16 30.51
C ASN A 484 10.17 11.16 31.62
N ARG A 485 10.03 9.86 31.31
CA ARG A 485 9.86 8.79 32.32
C ARG A 485 11.21 8.29 32.80
N GLU A 486 12.17 8.04 31.91
CA GLU A 486 13.53 7.60 32.29
C GLU A 486 14.20 8.62 33.23
N GLY A 487 14.10 9.92 32.91
CA GLY A 487 14.57 11.02 33.77
C GLY A 487 13.77 11.23 35.07
N LYS A 488 12.82 10.36 35.42
CA LYS A 488 12.10 10.34 36.71
C LYS A 488 12.35 9.06 37.52
N VAL A 489 13.08 8.10 36.96
CA VAL A 489 13.39 6.81 37.59
C VAL A 489 14.90 6.70 37.90
N GLY A 490 15.72 7.61 37.39
CA GLY A 490 17.11 7.83 37.79
C GLY A 490 17.26 8.78 38.97
#